data_AF-A0A0Q0VSQ0-F1
#
_entry.id   AF-A0A0Q0VSQ0-F1
#
_cell.length_a   1.000
_cell.length_b   1.000
_cell.length_c   1.000
_cell.angle_alpha   90.00
_cell.angle_beta   90.00
_cell.angle_gamma   90.00
#
_symmetry.space_group_name_H-M   'P 1'
#
loop_
_entity.id
_entity.type
_entity.pdbx_description
1 polymer ?
#
loop_
_entity_poly.entity_id
_entity_poly.type
_entity_poly.pdbx_seq_one_letter_code
_entity_poly.pdbx_strand_id
1 'polypeptide(L)'
;MNKLIACCGLDCAICDIRQCPENPELAKRIAQWFKENIDEKAEPSWFHCSWCRGDRNNHWSADCWILQCCVDKKHLEYCSQCDEFPCEKLVAWSEENNKYQQAFQRLVDMKSQL
;
A
#
# COMPACT_ATOMS: atom_id res chain seq x y z
N MET A 1 -4.50 -13.56 -11.69
CA MET A 1 -4.59 -12.16 -11.21
C MET A 1 -4.47 -12.17 -9.69
N ASN A 2 -3.41 -11.58 -9.14
CA ASN A 2 -3.09 -11.68 -7.72
C ASN A 2 -3.87 -10.60 -6.95
N LYS A 3 -4.94 -10.98 -6.24
CA LYS A 3 -5.90 -10.07 -5.57
C LYS A 3 -5.27 -9.17 -4.48
N LEU A 4 -3.99 -9.33 -4.20
CA LEU A 4 -3.27 -8.64 -3.13
C LEU A 4 -2.29 -7.58 -3.62
N ILE A 5 -2.23 -7.29 -4.93
CA ILE A 5 -1.45 -6.14 -5.41
C ILE A 5 -2.29 -4.85 -5.27
N ALA A 6 -1.71 -3.85 -4.61
CA ALA A 6 -2.31 -2.53 -4.49
C ALA A 6 -2.33 -1.79 -5.83
N CYS A 7 -3.14 -0.73 -5.95
CA CYS A 7 -3.18 0.09 -7.16
C CYS A 7 -1.81 0.70 -7.53
N CYS A 8 -0.94 0.94 -6.55
CA CYS A 8 0.43 1.42 -6.74
C CYS A 8 1.47 0.31 -7.02
N GLY A 9 1.07 -0.96 -7.12
CA GLY A 9 1.97 -2.09 -7.37
C GLY A 9 2.62 -2.70 -6.13
N LEU A 10 2.36 -2.14 -4.92
CA LEU A 10 2.79 -2.74 -3.66
C LEU A 10 2.16 -4.11 -3.48
N ASP A 11 2.95 -5.06 -3.01
CA ASP A 11 2.47 -6.40 -2.66
C ASP A 11 1.93 -6.41 -1.23
N CYS A 12 0.60 -6.41 -1.10
CA CYS A 12 -0.05 -6.47 0.20
C CYS A 12 -0.01 -7.88 0.81
N ALA A 13 0.34 -8.93 0.07
CA ALA A 13 0.45 -10.28 0.62
C ALA A 13 1.57 -10.38 1.66
N ILE A 14 2.66 -9.63 1.45
CA ILE A 14 3.82 -9.58 2.34
C ILE A 14 3.80 -8.38 3.28
N CYS A 15 2.67 -7.66 3.39
CA CYS A 15 2.58 -6.46 4.21
C CYS A 15 2.22 -6.82 5.65
N ASP A 16 3.15 -6.59 6.59
CA ASP A 16 2.94 -6.88 8.00
C ASP A 16 1.70 -6.21 8.58
N ILE A 17 1.45 -4.94 8.26
CA ILE A 17 0.27 -4.18 8.73
C ILE A 17 -1.04 -4.87 8.31
N ARG A 18 -1.08 -5.45 7.11
CA ARG A 18 -2.26 -6.18 6.63
C ARG A 18 -2.39 -7.56 7.30
N GLN A 19 -1.28 -8.15 7.74
CA GLN A 19 -1.26 -9.45 8.41
C GLN A 19 -1.58 -9.35 9.91
N CYS A 20 -1.34 -8.18 10.53
CA CYS A 20 -1.60 -7.94 11.96
C CYS A 20 -2.99 -8.38 12.46
N PRO A 21 -4.11 -8.11 11.74
CA PRO A 21 -5.44 -8.55 12.21
C PRO A 21 -5.56 -10.07 12.38
N GLU A 22 -4.82 -10.85 11.59
CA GLU A 22 -4.82 -12.32 11.63
C GLU A 22 -3.63 -12.88 12.42
N ASN A 23 -2.70 -12.02 12.86
CA ASN A 23 -1.47 -12.40 13.56
C ASN A 23 -1.24 -11.50 14.78
N PRO A 24 -1.84 -11.84 15.94
CA PRO A 24 -1.74 -11.05 17.17
C PRO A 24 -0.31 -10.84 17.67
N GLU A 25 0.59 -11.82 17.47
CA GLU A 25 1.98 -11.71 17.90
C GLU A 25 2.76 -10.72 17.03
N LEU A 26 2.50 -10.70 15.72
CA LEU A 26 3.04 -9.67 14.83
C LEU A 26 2.53 -8.28 15.22
N ALA A 27 1.24 -8.14 15.49
CA ALA A 27 0.64 -6.88 15.91
C ALA A 27 1.26 -6.34 17.20
N LYS A 28 1.48 -7.20 18.20
CA LYS A 28 2.19 -6.84 19.45
C LYS A 28 3.62 -6.39 19.18
N ARG A 29 4.36 -7.12 18.35
CA ARG A 29 5.76 -6.78 18.03
C ARG A 29 5.87 -5.42 17.35
N ILE A 30 4.99 -5.12 16.40
CA ILE A 30 4.96 -3.83 15.71
C ILE A 30 4.55 -2.71 16.66
N ALA A 31 3.51 -2.94 17.47
CA ALA A 31 3.09 -1.98 18.49
C ALA A 31 4.23 -1.65 19.45
N GLN A 32 4.96 -2.65 19.94
CA GLN A 32 6.10 -2.44 20.83
C GLN A 32 7.19 -1.58 20.18
N TRP A 33 7.55 -1.86 18.93
CA TRP A 33 8.52 -1.04 18.21
C TRP A 33 8.04 0.40 18.03
N PHE A 34 6.74 0.61 17.73
CA PHE A 34 6.16 1.95 17.65
C PHE A 34 6.15 2.67 19.00
N LYS A 35 5.85 1.97 20.11
CA LYS A 35 5.93 2.54 21.46
C LYS A 35 7.32 3.06 21.80
N GLU A 36 8.35 2.36 21.35
CA GLU A 36 9.74 2.70 21.64
C GLU A 36 10.30 3.81 20.73
N ASN A 37 9.79 3.94 19.50
CA ASN A 37 10.44 4.78 18.47
C ASN A 37 9.57 5.95 17.96
N ILE A 38 8.25 5.89 18.13
CA ILE A 38 7.33 6.83 17.46
C ILE A 38 6.28 7.38 18.43
N ASP A 39 5.46 6.52 19.05
CA ASP A 39 4.35 6.92 19.92
C ASP A 39 4.14 5.88 21.03
N GLU A 40 4.39 6.28 22.28
CA GLU A 40 4.25 5.46 23.48
C GLU A 40 2.84 4.86 23.68
N LYS A 41 1.83 5.43 23.02
CA LYS A 41 0.42 4.98 23.08
C LYS A 41 0.06 3.98 21.98
N ALA A 42 1.00 3.58 21.14
CA ALA A 42 0.73 2.70 20.01
C ALA A 42 0.16 1.34 20.45
N GLU A 43 -1.10 1.05 20.14
CA GLU A 43 -1.74 -0.21 20.51
C GLU A 43 -1.74 -1.23 19.35
N PRO A 44 -1.70 -2.55 19.62
CA PRO A 44 -1.73 -3.58 18.57
C PRO A 44 -2.92 -3.43 17.61
N SER A 45 -4.06 -2.95 18.11
CA SER A 45 -5.28 -2.72 17.31
C SER A 45 -5.14 -1.61 16.27
N TRP A 46 -4.16 -0.71 16.39
CA TRP A 46 -3.95 0.37 15.41
C TRP A 46 -3.41 -0.17 14.08
N PHE A 47 -2.72 -1.31 14.10
CA PHE A 47 -2.06 -1.87 12.94
C PHE A 47 -3.02 -2.77 12.18
N HIS A 48 -3.81 -2.18 11.29
CA HIS A 48 -4.71 -2.89 10.40
C HIS A 48 -4.81 -2.18 9.04
N CYS A 49 -5.09 -2.95 7.99
CA CYS A 49 -5.32 -2.40 6.65
C CYS A 49 -6.25 -3.30 5.83
N SER A 50 -7.38 -2.78 5.36
CA SER A 50 -8.39 -3.48 4.54
C SER A 50 -8.13 -3.41 3.03
N TRP A 51 -6.86 -3.36 2.59
CA TRP A 51 -6.42 -3.28 1.19
C TRP A 51 -6.93 -2.04 0.43
N CYS A 52 -6.16 -1.51 -0.52
CA CYS A 52 -6.42 -0.17 -1.08
C CYS A 52 -7.79 0.04 -1.77
N ARG A 53 -8.59 -0.99 -2.01
CA ARG A 53 -9.95 -0.90 -2.56
C ARG A 53 -11.01 -1.57 -1.66
N GLY A 54 -10.69 -1.81 -0.38
CA GLY A 54 -11.65 -2.21 0.65
C GLY A 54 -12.19 -1.00 1.43
N ASP A 55 -12.74 -1.27 2.62
CA ASP A 55 -13.35 -0.23 3.47
C ASP A 55 -12.33 0.82 3.91
N ARG A 56 -12.57 2.08 3.53
CA ARG A 56 -11.70 3.23 3.82
C ARG A 56 -11.49 3.47 5.32
N ASN A 57 -12.44 3.09 6.19
CA ASN A 57 -12.31 3.26 7.64
C ASN A 57 -11.21 2.39 8.25
N ASN A 58 -10.78 1.36 7.55
CA ASN A 58 -9.79 0.40 8.00
C ASN A 58 -8.49 0.52 7.20
N HIS A 59 -8.18 1.68 6.61
CA HIS A 59 -6.93 1.90 5.87
C HIS A 59 -5.83 2.48 6.73
N TRP A 60 -4.68 1.82 6.68
CA TRP A 60 -3.44 2.32 7.27
C TRP A 60 -3.04 3.71 6.74
N SER A 61 -3.34 3.99 5.46
CA SER A 61 -3.01 5.27 4.81
C SER A 61 -4.21 5.75 4.01
N ALA A 62 -5.27 6.14 4.72
CA ALA A 62 -6.53 6.58 4.13
C ALA A 62 -6.39 7.85 3.26
N ASP A 63 -5.38 8.68 3.52
CA ASP A 63 -5.03 9.90 2.80
C ASP A 63 -4.02 9.70 1.66
N CYS A 64 -3.71 8.45 1.31
CA CYS A 64 -2.76 8.12 0.25
C CYS A 64 -3.18 8.74 -1.10
N TRP A 65 -2.36 9.67 -1.61
CA TRP A 65 -2.65 10.37 -2.87
C TRP A 65 -2.74 9.43 -4.08
N ILE A 66 -1.98 8.32 -4.10
CA ILE A 66 -1.98 7.37 -5.23
C ILE A 66 -3.34 6.69 -5.32
N LEU A 67 -3.85 6.26 -4.17
CA LEU A 67 -5.15 5.63 -4.02
C LEU A 67 -6.27 6.59 -4.38
N GLN A 68 -6.21 7.85 -3.91
CA GLN A 68 -7.17 8.88 -4.30
C GLN A 68 -7.15 9.17 -5.81
N CYS A 69 -5.97 9.20 -6.43
CA CYS A 69 -5.86 9.44 -7.87
C CYS A 69 -6.36 8.25 -8.69
N CYS A 70 -5.83 7.06 -8.42
CA CYS A 70 -6.05 5.86 -9.22
C CYS A 70 -7.45 5.28 -9.02
N VAL A 71 -7.85 5.08 -7.76
CA VAL A 71 -9.11 4.40 -7.41
C VAL A 71 -10.27 5.40 -7.35
N ASP A 72 -10.11 6.50 -6.60
CA ASP A 72 -11.26 7.40 -6.34
C ASP A 72 -11.56 8.31 -7.54
N LYS A 73 -10.54 8.89 -8.18
CA LYS A 73 -10.74 9.85 -9.29
C LYS A 73 -10.80 9.19 -10.66
N LYS A 74 -9.89 8.27 -10.96
CA LYS A 74 -9.76 7.65 -12.28
C LYS A 74 -10.48 6.31 -12.40
N HIS A 75 -10.96 5.75 -11.29
CA HIS A 75 -11.68 4.46 -11.26
C HIS A 75 -10.91 3.30 -11.92
N LEU A 76 -9.59 3.31 -11.78
CA LEU A 76 -8.70 2.28 -12.32
C LEU A 76 -8.39 1.23 -11.24
N GLU A 77 -8.10 0.02 -11.69
CA GLU A 77 -7.59 -1.01 -10.78
C GLU A 77 -6.14 -0.72 -10.44
N TYR A 78 -5.30 -0.45 -11.43
CA TYR A 78 -3.86 -0.25 -11.24
C TYR A 78 -3.42 1.04 -11.92
N CYS A 79 -2.41 1.69 -11.37
CA CYS A 79 -1.81 2.87 -12.02
C CYS A 79 -1.28 2.55 -13.42
N SER A 80 -0.91 1.29 -13.70
CA SER A 80 -0.49 0.83 -15.04
C SER A 80 -1.56 0.97 -16.12
N GLN A 81 -2.84 1.00 -15.73
CA GLN A 81 -3.98 1.21 -16.64
C GLN A 81 -4.23 2.69 -16.96
N CYS A 82 -3.51 3.61 -16.33
CA CYS A 82 -3.65 5.03 -16.61
C CYS A 82 -2.97 5.38 -17.93
N ASP A 83 -3.62 6.19 -18.76
CA ASP A 83 -3.06 6.68 -20.03
C ASP A 83 -1.78 7.49 -19.81
N GLU A 84 -1.73 8.24 -18.70
CA GLU A 84 -0.57 9.03 -18.29
C GLU A 84 0.54 8.19 -17.62
N PHE A 85 0.40 6.86 -17.55
CA PHE A 85 1.39 6.02 -16.89
C PHE A 85 2.63 5.78 -17.77
N PRO A 86 3.85 5.92 -17.22
CA PRO A 86 4.15 6.37 -15.85
C PRO A 86 4.09 7.90 -15.72
N CYS A 87 3.41 8.41 -14.68
CA CYS A 87 3.37 9.86 -14.42
C CYS A 87 4.52 10.27 -13.49
N GLU A 88 4.99 11.51 -13.63
CA GLU A 88 6.15 12.05 -12.90
C GLU A 88 6.03 11.85 -11.37
N LYS A 89 4.85 12.09 -10.81
CA LYS A 89 4.61 11.95 -9.37
C LYS A 89 4.77 10.50 -8.88
N LEU A 90 4.40 9.52 -9.69
CA LEU A 90 4.54 8.11 -9.35
C LEU A 90 6.01 7.64 -9.52
N VAL A 91 6.71 8.17 -10.52
CA VAL A 91 8.16 7.94 -10.70
C VAL A 91 8.93 8.47 -9.50
N ALA A 92 8.71 9.73 -9.11
CA ALA A 92 9.35 10.34 -7.94
C ALA A 92 9.07 9.55 -6.65
N TRP A 93 7.82 9.13 -6.43
CA TRP A 93 7.47 8.25 -5.31
C TRP A 93 8.24 6.92 -5.34
N SER A 94 8.44 6.34 -6.52
CA SER A 94 9.16 5.06 -6.66
C SER A 94 10.64 5.14 -6.28
N GLU A 95 11.23 6.33 -6.33
CA GLU A 95 12.65 6.57 -6.03
C GLU A 95 12.92 6.73 -4.54
N GLU A 96 11.89 6.94 -3.70
CA GLU A 96 12.08 7.19 -2.26
C GLU A 96 12.67 5.98 -1.53
N ASN A 97 12.41 4.75 -1.98
CA ASN A 97 13.03 3.53 -1.47
C ASN A 97 12.87 2.32 -2.41
N ASN A 98 13.67 1.28 -2.16
CA ASN A 98 13.67 0.04 -2.94
C ASN A 98 12.30 -0.67 -2.98
N LYS A 99 11.50 -0.59 -1.92
CA LYS A 99 10.15 -1.20 -1.89
C LYS A 99 9.21 -0.51 -2.87
N TYR A 100 9.27 0.82 -2.97
CA TYR A 100 8.47 1.59 -3.92
C TYR A 100 8.97 1.42 -5.34
N GLN A 101 10.29 1.30 -5.54
CA GLN A 101 10.87 0.96 -6.83
C GLN A 101 10.37 -0.41 -7.33
N GLN A 102 10.35 -1.43 -6.48
CA GLN A 102 9.81 -2.76 -6.83
C GLN A 102 8.31 -2.73 -7.13
N ALA A 103 7.55 -1.91 -6.41
CA ALA A 103 6.13 -1.69 -6.68
C ALA A 103 5.92 -1.07 -8.07
N PHE A 104 6.71 -0.05 -8.40
CA PHE A 104 6.68 0.59 -9.70
C PHE A 104 7.08 -0.38 -10.83
N GLN A 105 8.15 -1.16 -10.65
CA GLN A 105 8.56 -2.14 -11.66
C GLN A 105 7.45 -3.16 -11.93
N ARG A 106 6.74 -3.62 -10.90
CA ARG A 106 5.58 -4.51 -11.09
C ARG A 106 4.48 -3.87 -11.93
N LEU A 107 4.24 -2.56 -11.79
CA LEU A 107 3.28 -1.85 -12.66
C LEU A 107 3.77 -1.75 -14.11
N VAL A 108 5.07 -1.54 -14.33
CA VAL A 108 5.68 -1.54 -15.67
C VAL A 108 5.51 -2.92 -16.32
N ASP A 109 5.79 -3.99 -15.58
CA ASP A 109 5.62 -5.37 -16.05
C ASP A 109 4.15 -5.67 -16.39
N MET A 110 3.22 -5.20 -15.55
CA MET A 110 1.78 -5.32 -15.80
C MET A 110 1.35 -4.60 -17.09
N LYS A 111 1.86 -3.40 -17.35
CA LYS A 111 1.52 -2.64 -18.57
C LYS A 111 2.01 -3.33 -19.83
N SER A 112 3.13 -4.05 -19.75
CA SER A 112 3.72 -4.78 -20.88
C SER A 112 2.93 -6.03 -21.28
N GLN A 113 1.92 -6.41 -20.48
CA GLN A 113 1.06 -7.59 -20.68
C GLN A 113 -0.39 -7.22 -21.08
N LEU A 114 -0.70 -5.93 -21.16
CA LEU A 114 -1.99 -5.40 -21.63
C LEU A 114 -1.97 -5.22 -23.15
#